data_AF-A0AB34QX87-F1
#
_entry.id   AF-A0AB34QX87-F1
#
_cell.length_a   1.000
_cell.length_b   1.000
_cell.length_c   1.000
_cell.angle_alpha   90.00
_cell.angle_beta   90.00
_cell.angle_gamma   90.00
#
_symmetry.space_group_name_H-M   'P 1'
#
loop_
_entity.id
_entity.type
_entity.pdbx_description
1 polymer ?
#
loop_
_entity_poly.entity_id
_entity_poly.type
_entity_poly.pdbx_seq_one_letter_code
_entity_poly.pdbx_strand_id
1 'polypeptide(L)'
;MIHIVFGAATAGSLKQAFCEMKQDQVNDIIAFHDIYSIGPLLHLHEHEGQENRIEWLRNVISNEFGHFDDMVTDQHRMLQQIKDIKDGTRILIWTGSNAHEQIGLRYAIYLLKEKNIELSLINTTTAFDQLFNTNTRRMDIRHAGEITTEKLKVLYKSKEHMHSVTKEERAQFLIEWLSFAKENHTLRIWQKGQTISVPEDEFDAYLVKMAKRLHQSHPEEEYIVTPRLIGEVLGHLEQYIDDDFIEYRLKTLIDQGIFDMIGRRTSMRYYSIKLTEFGQNFKKWVCCREYEDHPFVKIEGDYGYEPFHCGHCQCHLEKDDVPISDTLFSKIWNWNIQYGRWFDEETDELVLNGADMEKKFNQEGERITEEVKRALSPAFQIEYSPSEYTQYFI
;
A
#
# COMPACT_ATOMS: atom_id res chain seq x y z
N MET A 1 3.27 21.34 -20.40
CA MET A 1 3.97 20.89 -19.17
C MET A 1 3.80 19.39 -19.18
N ILE A 2 4.86 18.62 -18.99
CA ILE A 2 4.75 17.16 -19.00
C ILE A 2 4.39 16.66 -17.60
N HIS A 3 3.48 15.70 -17.54
CA HIS A 3 3.11 15.00 -16.32
C HIS A 3 3.66 13.58 -16.36
N ILE A 4 4.40 13.19 -15.32
CA ILE A 4 4.85 11.80 -15.14
C ILE A 4 4.01 11.17 -14.03
N VAL A 5 3.48 9.98 -14.30
CA VAL A 5 2.65 9.21 -13.38
C VAL A 5 3.08 7.74 -13.38
N PHE A 6 2.73 7.03 -12.32
CA PHE A 6 3.03 5.61 -12.13
C PHE A 6 1.72 4.81 -12.13
N GLY A 7 1.57 3.91 -13.10
CA GLY A 7 0.37 3.10 -13.32
C GLY A 7 -0.62 3.66 -14.35
N ALA A 8 -1.28 2.74 -15.06
CA ALA A 8 -2.26 3.04 -16.10
C ALA A 8 -3.50 3.75 -15.55
N ALA A 9 -3.97 3.35 -14.36
CA ALA A 9 -5.15 3.90 -13.72
C ALA A 9 -4.98 5.41 -13.43
N THR A 10 -3.85 5.80 -12.83
CA THR A 10 -3.53 7.20 -12.56
C THR A 10 -3.44 8.00 -13.85
N ALA A 11 -2.81 7.46 -14.90
CA ALA A 11 -2.72 8.11 -16.20
C ALA A 11 -4.11 8.35 -16.82
N GLY A 12 -4.98 7.34 -16.78
CA GLY A 12 -6.35 7.42 -17.30
C GLY A 12 -7.18 8.46 -16.56
N SER A 13 -7.19 8.42 -15.23
CA SER A 13 -7.95 9.35 -14.39
C SER A 13 -7.45 10.80 -14.53
N LEU A 14 -6.13 11.01 -14.60
CA LEU A 14 -5.55 12.33 -14.81
C LEU A 14 -5.85 12.87 -16.21
N LYS A 15 -5.78 12.01 -17.24
CA LYS A 15 -6.15 12.37 -18.61
C LYS A 15 -7.61 12.82 -18.68
N GLN A 16 -8.51 12.08 -18.05
CA GLN A 16 -9.92 12.45 -17.96
C GLN A 16 -10.11 13.79 -17.24
N ALA A 17 -9.38 14.03 -16.15
CA ALA A 17 -9.44 15.29 -15.41
C ALA A 17 -9.01 16.49 -16.30
N PHE A 18 -7.94 16.33 -17.07
CA PHE A 18 -7.50 17.36 -18.03
C PHE A 18 -8.50 17.59 -19.16
N CYS A 19 -9.11 16.53 -19.70
CA CYS A 19 -10.18 16.65 -20.70
C CYS A 19 -11.36 17.48 -20.15
N GLU A 20 -11.83 17.17 -18.95
CA GLU A 20 -12.98 17.85 -18.34
C GLU A 20 -12.66 19.29 -17.92
N MET A 21 -11.42 19.56 -17.51
CA MET A 21 -10.93 20.92 -17.24
C MET A 21 -10.58 21.72 -18.50
N LYS A 22 -10.75 21.14 -19.70
CA LYS A 22 -10.38 21.73 -21.00
C LYS A 22 -8.93 22.23 -21.04
N GLN A 23 -8.02 21.44 -20.46
CA GLN A 23 -6.59 21.70 -20.52
C GLN A 23 -6.03 21.17 -21.86
N ASP A 24 -5.15 21.92 -22.51
CA ASP A 24 -4.48 21.49 -23.75
C ASP A 24 -3.49 20.32 -23.52
N GLN A 25 -3.22 19.98 -22.26
CA GLN A 25 -2.17 19.06 -21.80
C GLN A 25 -2.59 17.58 -21.78
N VAL A 26 -3.73 17.22 -22.37
CA VAL A 26 -4.26 15.84 -22.40
C VAL A 26 -3.26 14.83 -22.99
N ASN A 27 -2.38 15.28 -23.89
CA ASN A 27 -1.37 14.45 -24.54
C ASN A 27 0.02 14.52 -23.89
N ASP A 28 0.18 15.29 -22.82
CA ASP A 28 1.47 15.53 -22.16
C ASP A 28 1.68 14.59 -20.93
N ILE A 29 1.03 13.43 -20.90
CA ILE A 29 1.18 12.45 -19.81
C ILE A 29 2.09 11.31 -20.26
N ILE A 30 3.16 11.06 -19.49
CA ILE A 30 4.04 9.91 -19.63
C ILE A 30 3.77 8.96 -18.46
N ALA A 31 3.31 7.76 -18.75
CA ALA A 31 2.93 6.77 -17.75
C ALA A 31 3.97 5.64 -17.67
N PHE A 32 4.40 5.36 -16.45
CA PHE A 32 5.25 4.22 -16.11
C PHE A 32 4.33 3.06 -15.73
N HIS A 33 4.10 2.13 -16.66
CA HIS A 33 3.09 1.07 -16.53
C HIS A 33 3.56 -0.16 -15.73
N ASP A 34 4.84 -0.21 -15.40
CA ASP A 34 5.50 -1.31 -14.67
C ASP A 34 5.30 -1.16 -13.15
N ILE A 35 5.56 -2.20 -12.34
CA ILE A 35 5.42 -2.19 -10.88
C ILE A 35 6.77 -2.38 -10.20
N TYR A 36 7.38 -1.27 -9.83
CA TYR A 36 8.74 -1.24 -9.26
C TYR A 36 8.89 -1.75 -7.83
N SER A 37 7.79 -2.02 -7.10
CA SER A 37 7.87 -2.67 -5.77
C SER A 37 8.23 -4.15 -5.87
N ILE A 38 8.09 -4.77 -7.05
CA ILE A 38 8.36 -6.19 -7.29
C ILE A 38 9.42 -6.41 -8.37
N GLY A 39 10.01 -7.60 -8.36
CA GLY A 39 10.96 -8.08 -9.37
C GLY A 39 12.36 -7.46 -9.27
N PRO A 40 13.31 -7.93 -10.08
CA PRO A 40 14.66 -7.37 -10.10
C PRO A 40 14.62 -5.94 -10.64
N LEU A 41 15.40 -5.06 -10.00
CA LEU A 41 15.69 -3.69 -10.45
C LEU A 41 17.16 -3.53 -10.88
N LEU A 42 17.93 -4.60 -10.75
CA LEU A 42 19.36 -4.66 -11.05
C LEU A 42 19.62 -4.14 -12.48
N HIS A 43 20.39 -3.06 -12.58
CA HIS A 43 20.71 -2.40 -13.85
C HIS A 43 19.49 -2.06 -14.74
N LEU A 44 18.30 -1.82 -14.17
CA LEU A 44 17.06 -1.57 -14.96
C LEU A 44 17.15 -0.37 -15.92
N HIS A 45 18.08 0.55 -15.65
CA HIS A 45 18.34 1.69 -16.53
C HIS A 45 19.23 1.33 -17.75
N GLU A 46 19.67 0.09 -17.85
CA GLU A 46 20.46 -0.49 -18.93
C GLU A 46 19.63 -1.52 -19.69
N HIS A 47 19.96 -1.78 -20.96
CA HIS A 47 19.22 -2.73 -21.80
C HIS A 47 19.21 -4.15 -21.22
N GLU A 48 20.34 -4.62 -20.69
CA GLU A 48 20.45 -5.96 -20.09
C GLU A 48 19.55 -6.11 -18.86
N GLY A 49 19.50 -5.11 -17.99
CA GLY A 49 18.59 -5.11 -16.85
C GLY A 49 17.11 -5.07 -17.25
N GLN A 50 16.79 -4.39 -18.35
CA GLN A 50 15.43 -4.37 -18.92
C GLN A 50 15.01 -5.76 -19.43
N GLU A 51 15.87 -6.43 -20.20
CA GLU A 51 15.62 -7.80 -20.68
C GLU A 51 15.44 -8.79 -19.51
N ASN A 52 16.33 -8.72 -18.51
CA ASN A 52 16.25 -9.57 -17.32
C ASN A 52 14.94 -9.34 -16.55
N ARG A 53 14.48 -8.08 -16.45
CA ARG A 53 13.20 -7.75 -15.81
C ARG A 53 12.02 -8.27 -16.61
N ILE A 54 12.01 -8.09 -17.94
CA ILE A 54 10.96 -8.59 -18.82
C ILE A 54 10.86 -10.12 -18.69
N GLU A 55 11.99 -10.83 -18.65
CA GLU A 55 11.99 -12.28 -18.49
C GLU A 55 11.50 -12.72 -17.10
N TRP A 56 11.85 -12.00 -16.04
CA TRP A 56 11.29 -12.26 -14.71
C TRP A 56 9.77 -12.04 -14.69
N LEU A 57 9.30 -10.91 -15.22
CA LEU A 57 7.87 -10.59 -15.28
C LEU A 57 7.09 -11.60 -16.13
N ARG A 58 7.67 -12.15 -17.21
CA ARG A 58 7.05 -13.20 -18.04
C ARG A 58 6.67 -14.45 -17.23
N ASN A 59 7.41 -14.74 -16.16
CA ASN A 59 7.19 -15.89 -15.31
C ASN A 59 6.24 -15.60 -14.12
N VAL A 60 5.96 -14.33 -13.86
CA VAL A 60 5.16 -13.86 -12.72
C VAL A 60 3.77 -13.43 -13.16
N ILE A 61 3.70 -12.61 -14.21
CA ILE A 61 2.48 -11.99 -14.74
C ILE A 61 1.79 -12.93 -15.71
N SER A 62 0.47 -13.04 -15.57
CA SER A 62 -0.36 -13.74 -16.56
C SER A 62 -0.41 -12.95 -17.88
N ASN A 63 -0.05 -13.59 -19.01
CA ASN A 63 -0.29 -12.99 -20.34
C ASN A 63 -1.72 -13.27 -20.87
N GLU A 64 -2.70 -13.38 -19.97
CA GLU A 64 -4.10 -13.48 -20.37
C GLU A 64 -4.49 -12.19 -21.11
N PHE A 65 -5.22 -12.33 -22.23
CA PHE A 65 -5.63 -11.21 -23.09
C PHE A 65 -4.50 -10.34 -23.69
N GLY A 66 -3.22 -10.76 -23.61
CA GLY A 66 -2.09 -10.00 -24.16
C GLY A 66 -1.58 -8.87 -23.26
N HIS A 67 -2.02 -8.80 -21.99
CA HIS A 67 -1.67 -7.71 -21.08
C HIS A 67 -0.16 -7.55 -20.85
N PHE A 68 0.60 -8.65 -20.81
CA PHE A 68 2.05 -8.59 -20.64
C PHE A 68 2.72 -8.00 -21.89
N ASP A 69 2.27 -8.37 -23.10
CA ASP A 69 2.83 -7.86 -24.34
C ASP A 69 2.55 -6.35 -24.52
N ASP A 70 1.37 -5.89 -24.09
CA ASP A 70 1.01 -4.47 -24.04
C ASP A 70 1.91 -3.71 -23.05
N MET A 71 2.12 -4.24 -21.85
CA MET A 71 3.01 -3.66 -20.84
C MET A 71 4.44 -3.49 -21.37
N VAL A 72 5.00 -4.51 -22.01
CA VAL A 72 6.34 -4.45 -22.62
C VAL A 72 6.37 -3.38 -23.71
N THR A 73 5.35 -3.31 -24.56
CA THR A 73 5.25 -2.28 -25.61
C THR A 73 5.19 -0.87 -25.03
N ASP A 74 4.40 -0.67 -23.97
CA ASP A 74 4.25 0.62 -23.31
C ASP A 74 5.52 1.03 -22.54
N GLN A 75 6.30 0.09 -22.02
CA GLN A 75 7.61 0.36 -21.43
C GLN A 75 8.59 0.94 -22.47
N HIS A 76 8.67 0.33 -23.66
CA HIS A 76 9.50 0.85 -24.76
C HIS A 76 9.03 2.25 -25.19
N ARG A 77 7.71 2.46 -25.30
CA ARG A 77 7.14 3.77 -25.62
C ARG A 77 7.51 4.82 -24.57
N MET A 78 7.37 4.49 -23.28
CA MET A 78 7.70 5.39 -22.17
C MET A 78 9.18 5.78 -22.22
N LEU A 79 10.09 4.83 -22.40
CA LEU A 79 11.54 5.12 -22.50
C LEU A 79 11.85 6.04 -23.68
N GLN A 80 11.16 5.87 -24.81
CA GLN A 80 11.30 6.75 -25.97
C GLN A 80 10.75 8.16 -25.67
N GLN A 81 9.57 8.26 -25.07
CA GLN A 81 8.99 9.55 -24.66
C GLN A 81 9.93 10.32 -23.72
N ILE A 82 10.56 9.65 -22.75
CA ILE A 82 11.53 10.28 -21.84
C ILE A 82 12.77 10.79 -22.60
N LYS A 83 13.29 10.02 -23.56
CA LYS A 83 14.42 10.44 -24.41
C LYS A 83 14.09 11.67 -25.23
N ASP A 84 12.86 11.78 -25.74
CA ASP A 84 12.40 12.86 -26.61
C ASP A 84 12.07 14.16 -25.87
N ILE A 85 12.10 14.16 -24.52
CA ILE A 85 11.94 15.37 -23.72
C ILE A 85 13.05 16.36 -24.05
N LYS A 86 12.66 17.60 -24.33
CA LYS A 86 13.55 18.72 -24.68
C LYS A 86 14.01 19.46 -23.43
N ASP A 87 15.18 20.06 -23.50
CA ASP A 87 15.65 21.00 -22.47
C ASP A 87 14.71 22.20 -22.34
N GLY A 88 14.62 22.75 -21.13
CA GLY A 88 13.69 23.81 -20.76
C GLY A 88 12.25 23.34 -20.51
N THR A 89 11.97 22.04 -20.67
CA THR A 89 10.63 21.49 -20.39
C THR A 89 10.32 21.52 -18.89
N ARG A 90 9.11 21.92 -18.54
CA ARG A 90 8.55 21.81 -17.19
C ARG A 90 7.92 20.45 -16.99
N ILE A 91 8.30 19.76 -15.92
CA ILE A 91 7.80 18.43 -15.56
C ILE A 91 7.19 18.46 -14.16
N LEU A 92 5.99 17.91 -14.03
CA LEU A 92 5.36 17.60 -12.75
C LEU A 92 5.27 16.08 -12.59
N ILE A 93 5.91 15.51 -11.57
CA ILE A 93 5.79 14.09 -11.25
C ILE A 93 4.74 13.92 -10.14
N TRP A 94 3.76 13.05 -10.37
CA TRP A 94 2.77 12.63 -9.39
C TRP A 94 3.26 11.36 -8.72
N THR A 95 3.34 11.37 -7.39
CA THR A 95 3.85 10.23 -6.61
C THR A 95 3.08 10.08 -5.31
N GLY A 96 2.81 8.86 -4.87
CA GLY A 96 2.24 8.52 -3.57
C GLY A 96 3.31 8.09 -2.57
N SER A 97 2.92 7.92 -1.32
CA SER A 97 3.76 7.37 -0.25
C SER A 97 3.65 5.85 -0.19
N ASN A 98 4.06 5.19 -1.28
CA ASN A 98 4.17 3.73 -1.37
C ASN A 98 5.46 3.32 -2.12
N ALA A 99 5.89 2.07 -1.96
CA ALA A 99 7.16 1.60 -2.50
C ALA A 99 7.23 1.70 -4.03
N HIS A 100 6.16 1.34 -4.72
CA HIS A 100 6.10 1.36 -6.18
C HIS A 100 6.36 2.77 -6.75
N GLU A 101 5.58 3.75 -6.31
CA GLU A 101 5.66 5.12 -6.81
C GLU A 101 6.93 5.82 -6.36
N GLN A 102 7.39 5.55 -5.13
CA GLN A 102 8.61 6.15 -4.61
C GLN A 102 9.84 5.63 -5.33
N ILE A 103 9.92 4.33 -5.64
CA ILE A 103 10.98 3.79 -6.52
C ILE A 103 10.84 4.34 -7.95
N GLY A 104 9.61 4.39 -8.47
CA GLY A 104 9.31 4.95 -9.79
C GLY A 104 9.79 6.40 -9.94
N LEU A 105 9.59 7.23 -8.91
CA LEU A 105 10.10 8.60 -8.85
C LEU A 105 11.62 8.65 -9.01
N ARG A 106 12.35 7.82 -8.26
CA ARG A 106 13.83 7.73 -8.36
C ARG A 106 14.24 7.31 -9.77
N TYR A 107 13.56 6.33 -10.34
CA TYR A 107 13.84 5.85 -11.68
C TYR A 107 13.61 6.92 -12.74
N ALA A 108 12.45 7.59 -12.71
CA ALA A 108 12.11 8.67 -13.62
C ALA A 108 13.16 9.81 -13.57
N ILE A 109 13.55 10.22 -12.36
CA ILE A 109 14.60 11.24 -12.17
C ILE A 109 15.94 10.77 -12.73
N TYR A 110 16.29 9.49 -12.57
CA TYR A 110 17.51 8.92 -13.14
C TYR A 110 17.51 8.92 -14.67
N LEU A 111 16.38 8.60 -15.30
CA LEU A 111 16.26 8.67 -16.76
C LEU A 111 16.36 10.12 -17.27
N LEU A 112 15.92 11.09 -16.47
CA LEU A 112 15.99 12.52 -16.76
C LEU A 112 17.31 13.19 -16.37
N LYS A 113 18.30 12.46 -15.81
CA LYS A 113 19.49 13.05 -15.17
C LYS A 113 20.32 13.97 -16.07
N GLU A 114 20.34 13.72 -17.37
CA GLU A 114 21.11 14.50 -18.36
C GLU A 114 20.34 15.69 -18.93
N LYS A 115 19.03 15.81 -18.63
CA LYS A 115 18.16 16.85 -19.18
C LYS A 115 18.19 18.10 -18.29
N ASN A 116 18.23 19.27 -18.93
CA ASN A 116 18.08 20.56 -18.26
C ASN A 116 16.59 20.93 -18.19
N ILE A 117 15.92 20.54 -17.11
CA ILE A 117 14.47 20.65 -16.92
C ILE A 117 14.12 21.37 -15.63
N GLU A 118 12.94 21.98 -15.59
CA GLU A 118 12.31 22.46 -14.36
C GLU A 118 11.44 21.33 -13.81
N LEU A 119 11.77 20.83 -12.61
CA LEU A 119 11.14 19.66 -12.02
C LEU A 119 10.36 20.03 -10.76
N SER A 120 9.11 19.61 -10.71
CA SER A 120 8.26 19.70 -9.52
C SER A 120 7.63 18.34 -9.22
N LEU A 121 7.26 18.15 -7.95
CA LEU A 121 6.59 16.95 -7.44
C LEU A 121 5.27 17.33 -6.78
N ILE A 122 4.30 16.45 -6.86
CA ILE A 122 3.14 16.45 -5.99
C ILE A 122 3.06 15.08 -5.30
N ASN A 123 3.17 15.07 -3.97
CA ASN A 123 2.91 13.86 -3.19
C ASN A 123 1.40 13.72 -3.02
N THR A 124 0.79 12.78 -3.74
CA THR A 124 -0.65 12.57 -3.77
C THR A 124 -1.19 12.05 -2.45
N THR A 125 -0.45 11.23 -1.69
CA THR A 125 -0.87 10.77 -0.36
C THR A 125 -0.96 11.94 0.61
N THR A 126 0.09 12.76 0.72
CA THR A 126 0.11 13.91 1.63
C THR A 126 -0.90 14.97 1.22
N ALA A 127 -0.97 15.30 -0.06
CA ALA A 127 -1.91 16.31 -0.55
C ALA A 127 -3.37 15.83 -0.44
N PHE A 128 -3.63 14.54 -0.67
CA PHE A 128 -4.97 13.96 -0.48
C PHE A 128 -5.40 14.04 0.98
N ASP A 129 -4.52 13.66 1.90
CA ASP A 129 -4.79 13.73 3.34
C ASP A 129 -5.14 15.16 3.78
N GLN A 130 -4.34 16.14 3.37
CA GLN A 130 -4.55 17.55 3.75
C GLN A 130 -5.80 18.19 3.12
N LEU A 131 -6.24 17.73 1.94
CA LEU A 131 -7.35 18.35 1.21
C LEU A 131 -8.70 17.65 1.41
N PHE A 132 -8.69 16.35 1.74
CA PHE A 132 -9.91 15.55 1.74
C PHE A 132 -10.16 14.78 3.02
N ASN A 133 -9.14 14.55 3.85
CA ASN A 133 -9.35 13.94 5.15
C ASN A 133 -9.65 15.04 6.18
N THR A 134 -10.58 14.75 7.08
CA THR A 134 -10.90 15.55 8.25
C THR A 134 -10.57 14.74 9.50
N ASN A 135 -10.77 15.31 10.69
CA ASN A 135 -10.60 14.54 11.93
C ASN A 135 -11.67 13.45 12.08
N THR A 136 -12.79 13.57 11.35
CA THR A 136 -13.94 12.65 11.44
C THR A 136 -14.09 11.71 10.26
N ARG A 137 -13.51 12.04 9.11
CA ARG A 137 -13.61 11.27 7.87
C ARG A 137 -12.24 11.15 7.26
N ARG A 138 -11.67 9.97 7.36
CA ARG A 138 -10.36 9.64 6.80
C ARG A 138 -10.50 8.55 5.76
N MET A 139 -9.72 8.69 4.69
CA MET A 139 -9.58 7.70 3.64
C MET A 139 -8.10 7.63 3.29
N ASP A 140 -7.50 6.49 3.56
CA ASP A 140 -6.10 6.24 3.23
C ASP A 140 -6.02 5.64 1.83
N ILE A 141 -5.39 6.38 0.93
CA ILE A 141 -5.12 5.90 -0.43
C ILE A 141 -3.82 5.08 -0.44
N ARG A 142 -3.85 3.89 -1.04
CA ARG A 142 -2.65 3.05 -1.20
C ARG A 142 -1.75 3.55 -2.32
N HIS A 143 -2.36 4.09 -3.38
CA HIS A 143 -1.65 4.60 -4.55
C HIS A 143 -2.48 5.65 -5.29
N ALA A 144 -1.83 6.44 -6.15
CA ALA A 144 -2.49 7.53 -6.87
C ALA A 144 -3.62 7.08 -7.82
N GLY A 145 -3.70 5.77 -8.13
CA GLY A 145 -4.74 5.20 -8.99
C GLY A 145 -6.10 5.08 -8.31
N GLU A 146 -6.16 5.13 -6.97
CA GLU A 146 -7.41 5.13 -6.20
C GLU A 146 -8.09 6.52 -6.16
N ILE A 147 -7.40 7.57 -6.65
CA ILE A 147 -7.91 8.94 -6.63
C ILE A 147 -8.88 9.16 -7.79
N THR A 148 -10.08 9.62 -7.47
CA THR A 148 -11.09 9.94 -8.47
C THR A 148 -10.70 11.15 -9.31
N THR A 149 -11.22 11.19 -10.55
CA THR A 149 -11.04 12.32 -11.48
C THR A 149 -11.35 13.67 -10.83
N GLU A 150 -12.45 13.79 -10.08
CA GLU A 150 -12.83 15.05 -9.43
C GLU A 150 -11.81 15.51 -8.38
N LYS A 151 -11.28 14.58 -7.57
CA LYS A 151 -10.26 14.90 -6.57
C LYS A 151 -8.92 15.25 -7.22
N LEU A 152 -8.55 14.59 -8.33
CA LEU A 152 -7.36 14.94 -9.11
C LEU A 152 -7.42 16.37 -9.67
N LYS A 153 -8.61 16.86 -10.08
CA LYS A 153 -8.77 18.26 -10.51
C LYS A 153 -8.45 19.26 -9.40
N VAL A 154 -8.82 18.94 -8.16
CA VAL A 154 -8.54 19.78 -6.98
C VAL A 154 -7.03 19.76 -6.70
N LEU A 155 -6.42 18.56 -6.64
CA LEU A 155 -4.97 18.39 -6.45
C LEU A 155 -4.13 19.11 -7.52
N TYR A 156 -4.58 19.10 -8.77
CA TYR A 156 -3.88 19.82 -9.83
C TYR A 156 -3.92 21.34 -9.64
N LYS A 157 -4.98 21.88 -9.05
CA LYS A 157 -5.15 23.33 -8.83
C LYS A 157 -4.45 23.83 -7.57
N SER A 158 -4.18 22.95 -6.61
CA SER A 158 -3.53 23.27 -5.33
C SER A 158 -2.00 23.39 -5.50
N LYS A 159 -1.54 24.56 -5.95
CA LYS A 159 -0.12 24.85 -6.20
C LYS A 159 0.73 24.80 -4.94
N GLU A 160 0.13 25.00 -3.78
CA GLU A 160 0.74 24.93 -2.45
C GLU A 160 1.28 23.52 -2.12
N HIS A 161 0.72 22.47 -2.72
CA HIS A 161 1.23 21.09 -2.57
C HIS A 161 2.23 20.70 -3.66
N MET A 162 2.57 21.62 -4.57
CA MET A 162 3.60 21.39 -5.59
C MET A 162 4.95 21.84 -5.09
N HIS A 163 5.85 20.89 -4.90
CA HIS A 163 7.21 21.13 -4.44
C HIS A 163 8.18 21.21 -5.62
N SER A 164 9.01 22.25 -5.70
CA SER A 164 10.07 22.34 -6.71
C SER A 164 11.30 21.59 -6.24
N VAL A 165 11.80 20.66 -7.06
CA VAL A 165 12.92 19.80 -6.69
C VAL A 165 14.23 20.58 -6.75
N THR A 166 14.90 20.66 -5.61
CA THR A 166 16.22 21.26 -5.47
C THR A 166 17.32 20.40 -6.12
N LYS A 167 18.51 20.97 -6.32
CA LYS A 167 19.64 20.21 -6.88
C LYS A 167 20.11 19.11 -5.93
N GLU A 168 20.04 19.38 -4.64
CA GLU A 168 20.41 18.49 -3.56
C GLU A 168 19.45 17.29 -3.49
N GLU A 169 18.14 17.53 -3.52
CA GLU A 169 17.13 16.47 -3.59
C GLU A 169 17.28 15.65 -4.87
N ARG A 170 17.49 16.30 -6.02
CA ARG A 170 17.74 15.60 -7.29
C ARG A 170 18.95 14.68 -7.18
N ALA A 171 20.05 15.14 -6.58
CA ALA A 171 21.25 14.32 -6.36
C ALA A 171 20.95 13.14 -5.41
N GLN A 172 20.18 13.37 -4.35
CA GLN A 172 19.79 12.33 -3.40
C GLN A 172 18.95 11.23 -4.08
N PHE A 173 17.94 11.61 -4.88
CA PHE A 173 17.14 10.64 -5.63
C PHE A 173 17.97 9.79 -6.61
N LEU A 174 19.00 10.36 -7.22
CA LEU A 174 19.92 9.62 -8.10
C LEU A 174 20.75 8.59 -7.32
N ILE A 175 21.22 8.94 -6.12
CA ILE A 175 21.96 8.02 -5.25
C ILE A 175 21.05 6.87 -4.81
N GLU A 176 19.82 7.18 -4.39
CA GLU A 176 18.83 6.19 -3.97
C GLU A 176 18.47 5.23 -5.11
N TRP A 177 18.23 5.74 -6.33
CA TRP A 177 18.04 4.90 -7.50
C TRP A 177 19.18 3.90 -7.70
N LEU A 178 20.43 4.40 -7.64
CA LEU A 178 21.61 3.57 -7.83
C LEU A 178 21.79 2.51 -6.73
N SER A 179 21.22 2.70 -5.54
CA SER A 179 21.15 1.64 -4.52
C SER A 179 20.21 0.53 -4.98
N PHE A 180 18.96 0.87 -5.34
CA PHE A 180 17.98 -0.10 -5.81
C PHE A 180 18.46 -0.86 -7.06
N ALA A 181 19.13 -0.16 -7.97
CA ALA A 181 19.64 -0.72 -9.22
C ALA A 181 20.91 -1.59 -9.05
N LYS A 182 21.43 -1.75 -7.82
CA LYS A 182 22.55 -2.66 -7.49
C LYS A 182 22.13 -3.84 -6.62
N GLU A 183 20.95 -3.77 -6.02
CA GLU A 183 20.42 -4.78 -5.12
C GLU A 183 19.73 -5.91 -5.88
N ASN A 184 20.00 -7.16 -5.49
CA ASN A 184 19.33 -8.34 -6.03
C ASN A 184 18.15 -8.79 -5.16
N HIS A 185 17.28 -7.85 -4.79
CA HIS A 185 16.01 -8.12 -4.13
C HIS A 185 14.87 -8.13 -5.16
N THR A 186 13.75 -8.79 -4.82
CA THR A 186 12.57 -8.91 -5.69
C THR A 186 11.29 -8.38 -5.04
N LEU A 187 11.32 -7.95 -3.78
CA LEU A 187 10.19 -7.35 -3.09
C LEU A 187 10.64 -6.16 -2.25
N ARG A 188 9.90 -5.05 -2.36
CA ARG A 188 10.08 -3.85 -1.55
C ARG A 188 8.74 -3.39 -0.97
N ILE A 189 8.77 -2.99 0.28
CA ILE A 189 7.61 -2.47 1.02
C ILE A 189 7.84 -1.03 1.45
N TRP A 190 6.75 -0.32 1.75
CA TRP A 190 6.79 1.03 2.30
C TRP A 190 6.56 0.97 3.81
N GLN A 191 7.54 1.40 4.59
CA GLN A 191 7.45 1.40 6.04
C GLN A 191 8.15 2.63 6.61
N LYS A 192 7.47 3.33 7.54
CA LYS A 192 8.01 4.52 8.24
C LYS A 192 8.61 5.57 7.30
N GLY A 193 7.94 5.81 6.17
CA GLY A 193 8.37 6.82 5.19
C GLY A 193 9.55 6.39 4.30
N GLN A 194 9.92 5.11 4.31
CA GLN A 194 11.04 4.57 3.54
C GLN A 194 10.64 3.32 2.77
N THR A 195 11.34 3.09 1.67
CA THR A 195 11.25 1.83 0.92
C THR A 195 12.27 0.86 1.48
N ILE A 196 11.82 -0.34 1.85
CA ILE A 196 12.66 -1.39 2.46
C ILE A 196 12.60 -2.64 1.59
N SER A 197 13.76 -3.19 1.23
CA SER A 197 13.89 -4.48 0.56
C SER A 197 13.64 -5.62 1.56
N VAL A 198 12.74 -6.54 1.21
CA VAL A 198 12.35 -7.70 2.04
C VAL A 198 12.47 -9.00 1.25
N PRO A 199 12.48 -10.18 1.91
CA PRO A 199 12.42 -11.46 1.21
C PRO A 199 11.17 -11.56 0.31
N GLU A 200 11.29 -12.26 -0.82
CA GLU A 200 10.17 -12.45 -1.77
C GLU A 200 8.95 -13.13 -1.13
N ASP A 201 9.22 -13.99 -0.15
CA ASP A 201 8.22 -14.73 0.61
C ASP A 201 7.64 -13.95 1.81
N GLU A 202 7.88 -12.63 1.86
CA GLU A 202 7.52 -11.83 3.02
C GLU A 202 6.04 -11.91 3.34
N PHE A 203 5.15 -12.04 2.35
CA PHE A 203 3.69 -12.12 2.58
C PHE A 203 3.11 -13.56 2.51
N ASP A 204 3.95 -14.59 2.37
CA ASP A 204 3.49 -15.96 2.10
C ASP A 204 2.56 -16.52 3.18
N ALA A 205 2.80 -16.17 4.45
CA ALA A 205 1.89 -16.63 5.48
C ALA A 205 0.81 -15.64 5.88
N TYR A 206 0.91 -14.38 5.45
CA TYR A 206 -0.26 -13.52 5.42
C TYR A 206 -1.31 -14.10 4.45
N LEU A 207 -0.87 -14.57 3.27
CA LEU A 207 -1.66 -15.37 2.33
C LEU A 207 -2.32 -16.59 3.00
N VAL A 208 -1.58 -17.38 3.77
CA VAL A 208 -2.13 -18.53 4.52
C VAL A 208 -3.12 -18.10 5.61
N LYS A 209 -2.82 -17.02 6.35
CA LYS A 209 -3.72 -16.46 7.37
C LYS A 209 -5.05 -16.06 6.74
N MET A 210 -5.03 -15.34 5.62
CA MET A 210 -6.24 -14.95 4.89
C MET A 210 -7.03 -16.15 4.38
N ALA A 211 -6.35 -17.20 3.91
CA ALA A 211 -7.01 -18.44 3.51
C ALA A 211 -7.72 -19.12 4.69
N LYS A 212 -7.07 -19.20 5.87
CA LYS A 212 -7.69 -19.74 7.09
C LYS A 212 -8.93 -18.97 7.48
N ARG A 213 -8.87 -17.63 7.47
CA ARG A 213 -9.99 -16.74 7.78
C ARG A 213 -11.18 -16.97 6.84
N LEU A 214 -10.92 -17.12 5.53
CA LEU A 214 -11.96 -17.41 4.54
C LEU A 214 -12.62 -18.78 4.76
N HIS A 215 -11.83 -19.83 5.03
CA HIS A 215 -12.36 -21.17 5.35
C HIS A 215 -13.20 -21.18 6.64
N GLN A 216 -12.79 -20.43 7.67
CA GLN A 216 -13.58 -20.31 8.90
C GLN A 216 -14.92 -19.59 8.66
N SER A 217 -14.93 -18.60 7.77
CA SER A 217 -16.13 -17.84 7.42
C SER A 217 -17.10 -18.65 6.55
N HIS A 218 -16.61 -19.64 5.80
CA HIS A 218 -17.38 -20.48 4.88
C HIS A 218 -17.00 -21.96 5.06
N PRO A 219 -17.34 -22.59 6.21
CA PRO A 219 -16.87 -23.93 6.55
C PRO A 219 -17.38 -25.03 5.60
N GLU A 220 -18.43 -24.74 4.84
CA GLU A 220 -19.02 -25.65 3.85
C GLU A 220 -18.22 -25.69 2.53
N GLU A 221 -17.37 -24.69 2.27
CA GLU A 221 -16.59 -24.59 1.04
C GLU A 221 -15.22 -25.26 1.20
N GLU A 222 -15.03 -26.39 0.51
CA GLU A 222 -13.76 -27.10 0.54
C GLU A 222 -12.63 -26.34 -0.19
N TYR A 223 -12.93 -25.79 -1.37
CA TYR A 223 -11.99 -25.04 -2.22
C TYR A 223 -12.45 -23.59 -2.39
N ILE A 224 -11.52 -22.66 -2.18
CA ILE A 224 -11.72 -21.22 -2.37
C ILE A 224 -11.29 -20.86 -3.79
N VAL A 225 -12.13 -20.13 -4.53
CA VAL A 225 -11.73 -19.57 -5.82
C VAL A 225 -10.59 -18.57 -5.62
N THR A 226 -9.50 -18.72 -6.39
CA THR A 226 -8.27 -17.94 -6.17
C THR A 226 -8.48 -16.42 -6.14
N PRO A 227 -9.31 -15.80 -7.00
CA PRO A 227 -9.54 -14.36 -6.94
C PRO A 227 -10.15 -13.89 -5.61
N ARG A 228 -10.92 -14.75 -4.91
CA ARG A 228 -11.48 -14.41 -3.60
C ARG A 228 -10.39 -14.29 -2.53
N LEU A 229 -9.42 -15.20 -2.54
CA LEU A 229 -8.27 -15.14 -1.62
C LEU A 229 -7.39 -13.93 -1.94
N ILE A 230 -7.03 -13.72 -3.21
CA ILE A 230 -6.22 -12.57 -3.62
C ILE A 230 -6.91 -11.24 -3.24
N GLY A 231 -8.22 -11.13 -3.48
CA GLY A 231 -8.99 -9.96 -3.07
C GLY A 231 -9.04 -9.75 -1.55
N GLU A 232 -9.12 -10.83 -0.75
CA GLU A 232 -9.04 -10.74 0.71
C GLU A 232 -7.67 -10.24 1.17
N VAL A 233 -6.59 -10.77 0.57
CA VAL A 233 -5.21 -10.32 0.84
C VAL A 233 -5.07 -8.84 0.51
N LEU A 234 -5.43 -8.40 -0.70
CA LEU A 234 -5.28 -7.01 -1.13
C LEU A 234 -6.18 -6.05 -0.34
N GLY A 235 -7.36 -6.48 0.07
CA GLY A 235 -8.30 -5.68 0.84
C GLY A 235 -7.78 -5.31 2.22
N HIS A 236 -7.02 -6.22 2.85
CA HIS A 236 -6.49 -6.05 4.21
C HIS A 236 -4.99 -5.73 4.24
N LEU A 237 -4.27 -5.86 3.13
CA LEU A 237 -2.87 -5.50 3.04
C LEU A 237 -2.70 -3.97 2.95
N GLU A 238 -1.95 -3.40 3.88
CA GLU A 238 -1.58 -1.97 3.92
C GLU A 238 -0.40 -1.63 2.99
N GLN A 239 -0.15 -2.46 1.97
CA GLN A 239 0.94 -2.30 1.01
C GLN A 239 0.37 -2.36 -0.40
N TYR A 240 0.85 -1.48 -1.27
CA TYR A 240 0.52 -1.55 -2.69
C TYR A 240 1.39 -2.60 -3.39
N ILE A 241 0.84 -3.80 -3.53
CA ILE A 241 1.44 -4.97 -4.20
C ILE A 241 0.44 -5.48 -5.23
N ASP A 242 0.94 -5.89 -6.38
CA ASP A 242 0.14 -6.33 -7.52
C ASP A 242 -0.50 -7.70 -7.33
N ASP A 243 -1.68 -7.91 -7.92
CA ASP A 243 -2.42 -9.17 -7.82
C ASP A 243 -1.69 -10.35 -8.51
N ASP A 244 -1.01 -10.10 -9.63
CA ASP A 244 -0.17 -11.11 -10.30
C ASP A 244 0.99 -11.57 -9.40
N PHE A 245 1.61 -10.67 -8.62
CA PHE A 245 2.66 -11.05 -7.68
C PHE A 245 2.13 -11.94 -6.56
N ILE A 246 0.96 -11.60 -6.00
CA ILE A 246 0.31 -12.43 -4.99
C ILE A 246 -0.08 -13.80 -5.58
N GLU A 247 -0.57 -13.85 -6.81
CA GLU A 247 -0.85 -15.11 -7.52
C GLU A 247 0.43 -15.94 -7.70
N TYR A 248 1.53 -15.32 -8.11
CA TYR A 248 2.83 -15.97 -8.26
C TYR A 248 3.34 -16.55 -6.92
N ARG A 249 3.20 -15.83 -5.81
CA ARG A 249 3.50 -16.36 -4.48
C ARG A 249 2.59 -17.53 -4.12
N LEU A 250 1.28 -17.42 -4.37
CA LEU A 250 0.33 -18.52 -4.14
C LEU A 250 0.68 -19.76 -4.97
N LYS A 251 1.07 -19.59 -6.24
CA LYS A 251 1.57 -20.67 -7.10
C LYS A 251 2.80 -21.34 -6.50
N THR A 252 3.70 -20.58 -5.89
CA THR A 252 4.86 -21.12 -5.18
C THR A 252 4.44 -21.94 -3.94
N LEU A 253 3.45 -21.46 -3.18
CA LEU A 253 2.92 -22.17 -2.01
C LEU A 253 2.17 -23.46 -2.38
N ILE A 254 1.54 -23.50 -3.55
CA ILE A 254 0.97 -24.74 -4.12
C ILE A 254 2.10 -25.75 -4.40
N ASP A 255 3.18 -25.33 -5.04
CA ASP A 255 4.31 -26.22 -5.35
C ASP A 255 5.02 -26.73 -4.08
N GLN A 256 4.96 -25.95 -2.99
CA GLN A 256 5.46 -26.35 -1.66
C GLN A 256 4.50 -27.27 -0.90
N GLY A 257 3.31 -27.57 -1.44
CA GLY A 257 2.32 -28.42 -0.80
C GLY A 257 1.57 -27.76 0.36
N ILE A 258 1.60 -26.44 0.48
CA ILE A 258 0.84 -25.67 1.49
C ILE A 258 -0.63 -25.56 1.05
N PHE A 259 -0.84 -25.41 -0.26
CA PHE A 259 -2.17 -25.42 -0.87
C PHE A 259 -2.32 -26.58 -1.86
N ASP A 260 -3.46 -27.26 -1.80
CA ASP A 260 -3.96 -28.09 -2.89
C ASP A 260 -4.65 -27.21 -3.94
N MET A 261 -4.66 -27.66 -5.19
CA MET A 261 -5.25 -26.93 -6.32
C MET A 261 -6.15 -27.82 -7.16
N ILE A 262 -7.28 -27.27 -7.60
CA ILE A 262 -8.10 -27.82 -8.69
C ILE A 262 -8.27 -26.79 -9.80
N GLY A 263 -8.30 -27.24 -11.06
CA GLY A 263 -8.47 -26.38 -12.23
C GLY A 263 -7.19 -26.19 -13.04
N ARG A 264 -7.08 -25.06 -13.75
CA ARG A 264 -5.96 -24.75 -14.66
C ARG A 264 -5.11 -23.62 -14.08
N ARG A 265 -3.81 -23.85 -13.98
CA ARG A 265 -2.82 -22.93 -13.40
C ARG A 265 -2.48 -21.71 -14.29
N THR A 266 -3.21 -21.50 -15.38
CA THR A 266 -2.89 -20.47 -16.40
C THR A 266 -3.08 -19.04 -15.88
N SER A 267 -4.07 -18.81 -15.02
CA SER A 267 -4.41 -17.51 -14.43
C SER A 267 -5.30 -17.77 -13.21
N MET A 268 -5.29 -16.86 -12.22
CA MET A 268 -6.07 -16.96 -10.98
C MET A 268 -7.54 -17.28 -11.24
N ARG A 269 -8.09 -16.86 -12.38
CA ARG A 269 -9.50 -17.06 -12.76
C ARG A 269 -9.89 -18.52 -12.97
N TYR A 270 -8.91 -19.41 -13.19
CA TYR A 270 -9.17 -20.78 -13.67
C TYR A 270 -8.84 -21.89 -12.68
N TYR A 271 -8.46 -21.55 -11.45
CA TYR A 271 -8.21 -22.54 -10.41
C TYR A 271 -8.70 -22.10 -9.03
N SER A 272 -9.00 -23.09 -8.21
CA SER A 272 -9.37 -22.92 -6.81
C SER A 272 -8.35 -23.65 -5.92
N ILE A 273 -8.20 -23.17 -4.69
CA ILE A 273 -7.19 -23.61 -3.75
C ILE A 273 -7.81 -24.06 -2.43
N LYS A 274 -7.12 -24.95 -1.73
CA LYS A 274 -7.47 -25.40 -0.37
C LYS A 274 -6.20 -25.54 0.46
N LEU A 275 -6.23 -25.15 1.73
CA LEU A 275 -5.11 -25.43 2.63
C LEU A 275 -4.99 -26.94 2.87
N THR A 276 -3.79 -27.48 2.67
CA THR A 276 -3.48 -28.86 3.03
C THR A 276 -3.31 -29.00 4.54
N GLU A 277 -3.26 -30.22 5.05
CA GLU A 277 -2.90 -30.45 6.47
C GLU A 277 -1.54 -29.83 6.83
N PHE A 278 -0.59 -29.84 5.89
CA PHE A 278 0.69 -29.16 6.04
C PHE A 278 0.51 -27.63 6.09
N GLY A 279 -0.27 -27.06 5.17
CA GLY A 279 -0.55 -25.63 5.12
C GLY A 279 -1.32 -25.09 6.32
N GLN A 280 -2.20 -25.89 6.93
CA GLN A 280 -2.87 -25.53 8.18
C GLN A 280 -1.86 -25.27 9.30
N ASN A 281 -0.74 -25.98 9.31
CA ASN A 281 0.34 -25.83 10.27
C ASN A 281 1.44 -24.86 9.80
N PHE A 282 1.29 -24.23 8.62
CA PHE A 282 2.22 -23.22 8.16
C PHE A 282 2.12 -21.99 9.07
N LYS A 283 3.23 -21.74 9.77
CA LYS A 283 3.42 -20.67 10.75
C LYS A 283 4.63 -19.80 10.41
N LYS A 284 4.83 -19.51 9.13
CA LYS A 284 5.33 -18.15 8.87
C LYS A 284 4.20 -17.22 9.33
N TRP A 285 4.49 -15.97 9.67
CA TRP A 285 3.56 -14.91 10.04
C TRP A 285 3.16 -14.67 11.51
N VAL A 286 3.10 -13.42 12.03
CA VAL A 286 3.81 -12.11 11.82
C VAL A 286 2.93 -10.99 12.39
N CYS A 287 3.50 -10.25 13.33
CA CYS A 287 3.90 -8.87 13.11
C CYS A 287 5.28 -8.78 13.74
N CYS A 288 6.33 -8.55 12.95
CA CYS A 288 7.72 -8.60 13.41
C CYS A 288 8.18 -9.99 13.87
N ARG A 289 8.73 -10.79 12.94
CA ARG A 289 9.28 -12.15 13.21
C ARG A 289 10.27 -12.21 14.38
N GLU A 290 10.97 -11.13 14.66
CA GLU A 290 11.96 -11.03 15.74
C GLU A 290 11.35 -11.03 17.15
N TYR A 291 10.02 -10.87 17.27
CA TYR A 291 9.32 -10.74 18.55
C TYR A 291 8.19 -11.77 18.73
N GLU A 292 8.26 -12.92 18.05
CA GLU A 292 7.23 -13.98 18.12
C GLU A 292 6.98 -14.45 19.57
N ASP A 293 8.04 -14.59 20.37
CA ASP A 293 7.95 -15.03 21.76
C ASP A 293 7.44 -13.95 22.73
N HIS A 294 7.40 -12.68 22.28
CA HIS A 294 6.97 -11.54 23.09
C HIS A 294 6.15 -10.55 22.24
N PRO A 295 4.96 -10.93 21.73
CA PRO A 295 4.17 -10.05 20.90
C PRO A 295 3.77 -8.80 21.67
N PHE A 296 3.88 -7.65 21.00
CA PHE A 296 3.51 -6.36 21.56
C PHE A 296 2.31 -5.78 20.80
N VAL A 297 1.19 -5.61 21.50
CA VAL A 297 -0.04 -5.00 20.97
C VAL A 297 -0.26 -3.65 21.63
N LYS A 298 -0.47 -2.63 20.80
CA LYS A 298 -1.03 -1.34 21.20
C LYS A 298 -2.52 -1.33 20.89
N ILE A 299 -3.31 -0.84 21.84
CA ILE A 299 -4.72 -0.55 21.62
C ILE A 299 -4.85 0.95 21.40
N GLU A 300 -5.29 1.35 20.22
CA GLU A 300 -5.39 2.74 19.78
C GLU A 300 -6.74 2.96 19.11
N GLY A 301 -7.40 4.08 19.42
CA GLY A 301 -8.66 4.42 18.75
C GLY A 301 -8.38 4.78 17.29
N ASP A 302 -9.10 4.19 16.35
CA ASP A 302 -8.90 4.42 14.92
C ASP A 302 -10.23 4.41 14.15
N TYR A 303 -10.25 5.14 13.04
CA TYR A 303 -11.40 5.24 12.14
C TYR A 303 -11.46 4.07 11.18
N GLY A 304 -12.50 3.24 11.33
CA GLY A 304 -12.89 2.27 10.30
C GLY A 304 -12.12 0.95 10.29
N TYR A 305 -11.21 0.75 11.25
CA TYR A 305 -10.46 -0.49 11.42
C TYR A 305 -10.52 -1.01 12.87
N GLU A 306 -9.93 -2.18 13.12
CA GLU A 306 -9.85 -2.73 14.48
C GLU A 306 -8.79 -1.98 15.30
N PRO A 307 -9.00 -1.68 16.58
CA PRO A 307 -8.11 -0.78 17.31
C PRO A 307 -6.81 -1.47 17.79
N PHE A 308 -6.27 -2.43 17.05
CA PHE A 308 -5.06 -3.17 17.41
C PHE A 308 -3.92 -2.84 16.45
N HIS A 309 -2.81 -2.39 17.02
CA HIS A 309 -1.58 -2.13 16.28
C HIS A 309 -0.42 -2.88 16.89
N CYS A 310 0.51 -3.27 16.06
CA CYS A 310 1.73 -3.90 16.52
C CYS A 310 2.66 -2.87 17.16
N GLY A 311 3.01 -3.03 18.43
CA GLY A 311 3.81 -2.05 19.15
C GLY A 311 5.24 -1.87 18.63
N HIS A 312 5.77 -2.80 17.82
CA HIS A 312 7.10 -2.72 17.21
C HIS A 312 7.12 -1.97 15.86
N CYS A 313 6.27 -2.38 14.91
CA CYS A 313 6.26 -1.80 13.56
C CYS A 313 5.05 -0.93 13.22
N GLN A 314 4.04 -0.88 14.11
CA GLN A 314 2.79 -0.12 13.98
C GLN A 314 1.83 -0.60 12.88
N CYS A 315 2.05 -1.77 12.28
CA CYS A 315 1.06 -2.33 11.36
C CYS A 315 -0.23 -2.70 12.11
N HIS A 316 -1.34 -2.70 11.38
CA HIS A 316 -2.60 -3.19 11.88
C HIS A 316 -2.53 -4.67 12.29
N LEU A 317 -3.20 -5.01 13.38
CA LEU A 317 -3.41 -6.37 13.83
C LEU A 317 -4.90 -6.67 13.77
N GLU A 318 -5.25 -7.84 13.28
CA GLU A 318 -6.63 -8.28 13.24
C GLU A 318 -7.01 -9.01 14.54
N LYS A 319 -8.30 -9.24 14.74
CA LYS A 319 -8.87 -9.99 15.85
C LYS A 319 -8.17 -11.33 16.05
N ASP A 320 -7.84 -12.01 14.95
CA ASP A 320 -7.19 -13.32 14.98
C ASP A 320 -5.73 -13.25 15.47
N ASP A 321 -5.10 -12.09 15.40
CA ASP A 321 -3.73 -11.86 15.92
C ASP A 321 -3.73 -11.54 17.43
N VAL A 322 -4.89 -11.19 17.98
CA VAL A 322 -5.08 -10.80 19.38
C VAL A 322 -6.09 -11.77 20.02
N PRO A 323 -5.66 -12.88 20.64
CA PRO A 323 -6.54 -14.00 21.00
C PRO A 323 -7.39 -13.72 22.25
N ILE A 324 -8.29 -12.74 22.16
CA ILE A 324 -9.24 -12.34 23.18
C ILE A 324 -10.64 -12.94 22.92
N SER A 325 -11.47 -12.98 23.96
CA SER A 325 -12.84 -13.47 23.82
C SER A 325 -13.73 -12.53 22.98
N ASP A 326 -14.74 -13.08 22.32
CA ASP A 326 -15.72 -12.30 21.52
C ASP A 326 -16.40 -11.20 22.35
N THR A 327 -16.62 -11.44 23.63
CA THR A 327 -17.20 -10.46 24.55
C THR A 327 -16.25 -9.28 24.77
N LEU A 328 -14.96 -9.56 24.96
CA LEU A 328 -13.96 -8.51 25.16
C LEU A 328 -13.71 -7.74 23.86
N PHE A 329 -13.62 -8.44 22.73
CA PHE A 329 -13.54 -7.81 21.40
C PHE A 329 -14.75 -6.89 21.14
N SER A 330 -15.96 -7.35 21.44
CA SER A 330 -17.19 -6.54 21.26
C SER A 330 -17.18 -5.26 22.11
N LYS A 331 -16.61 -5.30 23.33
CA LYS A 331 -16.43 -4.10 24.16
C LYS A 331 -15.45 -3.12 23.51
N ILE A 332 -14.31 -3.63 23.04
CA ILE A 332 -13.27 -2.86 22.34
C ILE A 332 -13.85 -2.20 21.09
N TRP A 333 -14.59 -2.96 20.26
CA TRP A 333 -15.23 -2.43 19.06
C TRP A 333 -16.23 -1.32 19.37
N ASN A 334 -17.09 -1.52 20.38
CA ASN A 334 -18.07 -0.51 20.79
C ASN A 334 -17.42 0.77 21.34
N TRP A 335 -16.27 0.65 21.98
CA TRP A 335 -15.45 1.79 22.36
C TRP A 335 -14.87 2.47 21.11
N ASN A 336 -14.25 1.71 20.20
CA ASN A 336 -13.60 2.27 19.01
C ASN A 336 -14.56 3.05 18.10
N ILE A 337 -15.79 2.59 17.89
CA ILE A 337 -16.80 3.33 17.09
C ILE A 337 -17.23 4.69 17.69
N GLN A 338 -16.79 5.01 18.92
CA GLN A 338 -16.97 6.34 19.51
C GLN A 338 -15.82 7.29 19.17
N TYR A 339 -14.75 6.80 18.54
CA TYR A 339 -13.56 7.58 18.23
C TYR A 339 -13.89 8.80 17.37
N GLY A 340 -13.36 9.94 17.80
CA GLY A 340 -13.54 11.28 17.24
C GLY A 340 -14.97 11.82 17.14
N ARG A 341 -15.95 11.25 17.88
CA ARG A 341 -17.28 11.88 18.10
C ARG A 341 -17.23 13.24 18.81
N TRP A 342 -16.05 13.65 19.28
CA TRP A 342 -15.82 14.98 19.84
C TRP A 342 -15.61 16.06 18.77
N PHE A 343 -15.67 15.71 17.49
CA PHE A 343 -15.65 16.64 16.37
C PHE A 343 -16.98 16.61 15.62
N ASP A 344 -17.38 17.77 15.10
CA ASP A 344 -18.48 17.89 14.17
C ASP A 344 -18.04 17.39 12.79
N GLU A 345 -18.80 16.46 12.20
CA GLU A 345 -18.41 15.85 10.92
C GLU A 345 -18.45 16.82 9.73
N GLU A 346 -19.24 17.89 9.81
CA GLU A 346 -19.43 18.84 8.72
C GLU A 346 -18.46 20.01 8.81
N THR A 347 -18.22 20.52 10.03
CA THR A 347 -17.36 21.70 10.23
C THR A 347 -15.93 21.36 10.59
N ASP A 348 -15.64 20.11 10.98
CA ASP A 348 -14.35 19.68 11.53
C ASP A 348 -13.92 20.47 12.78
N GLU A 349 -14.89 21.11 13.45
CA GLU A 349 -14.68 21.84 14.70
C GLU A 349 -14.97 20.95 15.91
N LEU A 350 -14.32 21.26 17.03
CA LEU A 350 -14.57 20.59 18.30
C LEU A 350 -16.02 20.86 18.77
N VAL A 351 -16.79 19.81 19.06
CA VAL A 351 -18.14 19.97 19.61
C VAL A 351 -18.10 20.54 21.03
N LEU A 352 -19.23 21.06 21.51
CA LEU A 352 -19.35 21.54 22.89
C LEU A 352 -18.98 20.41 23.88
N ASN A 353 -17.95 20.65 24.71
CA ASN A 353 -17.33 19.67 25.62
C ASN A 353 -16.51 18.55 24.95
N GLY A 354 -16.05 18.74 23.71
CA GLY A 354 -15.28 17.72 22.99
C GLY A 354 -14.01 17.26 23.72
N ALA A 355 -13.29 18.17 24.39
CA ALA A 355 -12.13 17.82 25.22
C ALA A 355 -12.49 16.86 26.38
N ASP A 356 -13.64 17.07 27.03
CA ASP A 356 -14.12 16.16 28.08
C ASP A 356 -14.59 14.82 27.51
N MET A 357 -15.09 14.81 26.27
CA MET A 357 -15.46 13.58 25.56
C MET A 357 -14.24 12.74 25.20
N GLU A 358 -13.17 13.34 24.64
CA GLU A 358 -11.90 12.65 24.39
C GLU A 358 -11.30 12.11 25.70
N LYS A 359 -11.33 12.90 26.77
CA LYS A 359 -10.86 12.43 28.09
C LYS A 359 -11.61 11.19 28.59
N LYS A 360 -12.94 11.16 28.45
CA LYS A 360 -13.76 9.99 28.80
C LYS A 360 -13.46 8.79 27.90
N PHE A 361 -13.26 9.03 26.60
CA PHE A 361 -12.85 8.02 25.65
C PHE A 361 -11.52 7.37 26.07
N ASN A 362 -10.52 8.18 26.42
CA ASN A 362 -9.22 7.71 26.87
C ASN A 362 -9.29 6.93 28.19
N GLN A 363 -10.10 7.38 29.15
CA GLN A 363 -10.32 6.66 30.42
C GLN A 363 -10.92 5.26 30.21
N GLU A 364 -11.88 5.15 29.29
CA GLU A 364 -12.47 3.85 28.97
C GLU A 364 -11.50 2.95 28.20
N GLY A 365 -10.72 3.53 27.27
CA GLY A 365 -9.67 2.82 26.53
C GLY A 365 -8.61 2.21 27.46
N GLU A 366 -8.16 2.96 28.46
CA GLU A 366 -7.22 2.48 29.48
C GLU A 366 -7.83 1.34 30.31
N ARG A 367 -9.10 1.46 30.72
CA ARG A 367 -9.83 0.42 31.48
C ARG A 367 -9.95 -0.88 30.69
N ILE A 368 -10.32 -0.79 29.41
CA ILE A 368 -10.44 -1.93 28.50
C ILE A 368 -9.07 -2.56 28.25
N THR A 369 -8.03 -1.75 28.05
CA THR A 369 -6.65 -2.23 27.85
C THR A 369 -6.17 -3.06 29.03
N GLU A 370 -6.49 -2.67 30.26
CA GLU A 370 -6.18 -3.47 31.45
C GLU A 370 -6.96 -4.80 31.51
N GLU A 371 -8.18 -4.89 30.97
CA GLU A 371 -8.88 -6.17 30.80
C GLU A 371 -8.15 -7.07 29.78
N VAL A 372 -7.70 -6.52 28.64
CA VAL A 372 -6.91 -7.25 27.63
C VAL A 372 -5.58 -7.73 28.18
N LYS A 373 -4.87 -6.87 28.90
CA LYS A 373 -3.60 -7.20 29.55
C LYS A 373 -3.74 -8.36 30.52
N ARG A 374 -4.82 -8.42 31.30
CA ARG A 374 -5.10 -9.57 32.18
C ARG A 374 -5.42 -10.85 31.41
N ALA A 375 -6.11 -10.74 30.28
CA ALA A 375 -6.48 -11.88 29.45
C ALA A 375 -5.28 -12.51 28.74
N LEU A 376 -4.29 -11.69 28.33
CA LEU A 376 -3.16 -12.12 27.50
C LEU A 376 -1.82 -12.21 28.26
N SER A 377 -1.76 -11.76 29.50
CA SER A 377 -0.55 -11.86 30.33
C SER A 377 -0.25 -13.32 30.72
N PRO A 378 1.03 -13.73 30.75
CA PRO A 378 2.24 -12.93 30.46
C PRO A 378 2.68 -12.99 29.00
N ALA A 379 1.93 -13.67 28.14
CA ALA A 379 2.35 -13.98 26.77
C ALA A 379 2.46 -12.73 25.88
N PHE A 380 1.65 -11.70 26.11
CA PHE A 380 1.67 -10.47 25.32
C PHE A 380 2.06 -9.25 26.17
N GLN A 381 2.86 -8.36 25.59
CA GLN A 381 2.96 -6.98 26.03
C GLN A 381 1.76 -6.21 25.48
N ILE A 382 1.02 -5.51 26.34
CA ILE A 382 -0.15 -4.73 25.96
C ILE A 382 0.01 -3.29 26.46
N GLU A 383 -0.20 -2.31 25.58
CA GLU A 383 -0.12 -0.88 25.88
C GLU A 383 -1.33 -0.14 25.31
N TYR A 384 -1.76 0.92 25.99
CA TYR A 384 -2.80 1.82 25.51
C TYR A 384 -2.16 3.04 24.85
N SER A 385 -2.63 3.41 23.66
CA SER A 385 -2.24 4.63 22.95
C SER A 385 -3.41 5.63 23.05
N PRO A 386 -3.29 6.71 23.84
CA PRO A 386 -4.38 7.67 24.04
C PRO A 386 -4.56 8.58 22.82
N SER A 387 -5.80 9.01 22.59
CA SER A 387 -6.08 10.10 21.65
C SER A 387 -5.54 11.42 22.20
N GLU A 388 -4.84 12.18 21.36
CA GLU A 388 -4.36 13.54 21.67
C GLU A 388 -4.93 14.60 20.73
N TYR A 389 -5.94 14.24 19.94
CA TYR A 389 -6.49 15.07 18.87
C TYR A 389 -7.03 16.42 19.35
N THR A 390 -7.64 16.52 20.52
CA THR A 390 -8.17 17.82 20.98
C THR A 390 -7.08 18.82 21.36
N GLN A 391 -5.83 18.37 21.57
CA GLN A 391 -4.71 19.25 21.91
C GLN A 391 -4.30 20.18 20.75
N TYR A 392 -4.67 19.83 19.52
CA TYR A 392 -4.38 20.66 18.34
C TYR A 392 -5.38 21.81 18.13
N PHE A 393 -6.43 21.89 18.97
CA PHE A 393 -7.52 22.87 18.87
C PHE A 393 -7.64 23.82 20.07
N ILE A 394 -6.80 23.60 21.11
CA ILE A 394 -6.70 24.42 22.32
C ILE A 394 -5.40 25.22 22.25
#